data_AF-A0A090SXF9-F1
#
_entry.id   AF-A0A090SXF9-F1
#
_cell.length_a   1.000
_cell.length_b   1.000
_cell.length_c   1.000
_cell.angle_alpha   90.00
_cell.angle_beta   90.00
_cell.angle_gamma   90.00
#
_symmetry.space_group_name_H-M   'P 1'
#
loop_
_entity.id
_entity.type
_entity.pdbx_description
1 polymer ?
#
loop_
_entity_poly.entity_id
_entity_poly.type
_entity_poly.pdbx_seq_one_letter_code
_entity_poly.pdbx_strand_id
1 'polypeptide(L)'
;MHYAIRDKERAIVVEYVDGSGYPTIYENELGVMANDPQYPVQVAEAQKHIEAAAARSDETVDVWNKLDSGVTGRFSHLAAINAEYINRGADKDMRNNGLGRAFSILNAMEIVPSTMYWLWVSPDSQMIGYGNVVDIENKDYYYRTVNNPDIRKVDLNKIDFGSVAYSAQDIYQQVPMFTEMTAVQ
;
A
#
# COMPACT_ATOMS: atom_id res chain seq x y z
N MET A 1 -12.54 4.24 -13.23
CA MET A 1 -11.83 4.60 -11.99
C MET A 1 -12.73 4.20 -10.82
N HIS A 2 -12.12 3.67 -9.76
CA HIS A 2 -12.74 3.47 -8.45
C HIS A 2 -11.92 4.19 -7.38
N TYR A 3 -12.48 4.34 -6.18
CA TYR A 3 -11.84 5.12 -5.12
C TYR A 3 -11.82 4.35 -3.80
N ALA A 4 -10.68 4.39 -3.11
CA ALA A 4 -10.55 4.01 -1.71
C ALA A 4 -10.58 5.29 -0.87
N ILE A 5 -11.52 5.36 0.07
CA ILE A 5 -11.70 6.51 0.96
C ILE A 5 -11.64 6.00 2.38
N ARG A 6 -10.86 6.66 3.23
CA ARG A 6 -10.69 6.28 4.64
C ARG A 6 -10.62 7.51 5.53
N ASP A 7 -11.30 7.42 6.66
CA ASP A 7 -11.15 8.34 7.79
C ASP A 7 -10.53 7.60 9.00
N LYS A 8 -10.62 8.19 10.19
CA LYS A 8 -10.07 7.59 11.42
C LYS A 8 -10.79 6.31 11.86
N GLU A 9 -12.03 6.11 11.43
CA GLU A 9 -12.94 5.08 11.92
C GLU A 9 -13.25 4.03 10.85
N ARG A 10 -13.43 4.47 9.61
CA ARG A 10 -14.02 3.67 8.52
C ARG A 10 -13.24 3.81 7.23
N ALA A 11 -13.32 2.76 6.41
CA ALA A 11 -12.82 2.77 5.04
C ALA A 11 -13.92 2.24 4.11
N ILE A 12 -14.01 2.81 2.91
CA ILE A 12 -14.97 2.42 1.88
C ILE A 12 -14.29 2.29 0.52
N VAL A 13 -14.90 1.49 -0.36
CA VAL A 13 -14.59 1.43 -1.79
C VAL A 13 -15.79 1.92 -2.59
N VAL A 14 -15.54 2.80 -3.56
CA VAL A 14 -16.57 3.41 -4.43
C VAL A 14 -16.31 3.00 -5.88
N GLU A 15 -17.23 2.23 -6.48
CA GLU A 15 -17.11 1.73 -7.86
C GLU A 15 -18.31 2.12 -8.74
N TYR A 16 -18.05 2.49 -10.00
CA TYR A 16 -19.08 2.82 -10.99
C TYR A 16 -19.16 1.70 -12.02
N VAL A 17 -20.02 0.70 -11.79
CA VAL A 17 -19.95 -0.60 -12.49
C VAL A 17 -21.12 -0.89 -13.43
N ASP A 18 -22.25 -0.20 -13.29
CA ASP A 18 -23.51 -0.54 -13.98
C ASP A 18 -23.88 0.43 -15.13
N GLY A 19 -23.05 1.44 -15.38
CA GLY A 19 -23.29 2.46 -16.40
C GLY A 19 -24.41 3.46 -16.08
N SER A 20 -25.03 3.38 -14.89
CA SER A 20 -26.09 4.31 -14.47
C SER A 20 -25.59 5.72 -14.15
N GLY A 21 -24.29 5.87 -13.91
CA GLY A 21 -23.66 7.08 -13.38
C GLY A 21 -23.68 7.17 -11.86
N TYR A 22 -24.33 6.23 -11.15
CA TYR A 22 -24.31 6.15 -9.70
C TYR A 22 -23.27 5.14 -9.20
N PRO A 23 -22.56 5.44 -8.11
CA PRO A 23 -21.61 4.51 -7.55
C PRO A 23 -22.31 3.42 -6.73
N THR A 24 -21.75 2.22 -6.76
CA THR A 24 -21.89 1.24 -5.68
C THR A 24 -20.83 1.53 -4.62
N ILE A 25 -21.24 1.51 -3.35
CA ILE A 25 -20.37 1.81 -2.21
C ILE A 25 -20.30 0.55 -1.33
N TYR A 26 -19.08 0.14 -0.99
CA TYR A 26 -18.80 -1.01 -0.15
C TYR A 26 -18.02 -0.59 1.10
N GLU A 27 -18.30 -1.19 2.26
CA GLU A 27 -17.39 -1.08 3.41
C GLU A 27 -16.09 -1.86 3.12
N ASN A 28 -14.96 -1.24 3.43
CA ASN A 28 -13.64 -1.81 3.24
C ASN A 28 -13.07 -2.35 4.55
N GLU A 29 -13.63 -3.47 5.01
CA GLU A 29 -13.20 -4.14 6.25
C GLU A 29 -11.81 -4.79 6.12
N LEU A 30 -11.39 -5.13 4.90
CA LEU A 30 -10.07 -5.73 4.64
C LEU A 30 -8.94 -4.69 4.57
N GLY A 31 -9.28 -3.41 4.40
CA GLY A 31 -8.32 -2.30 4.30
C GLY A 31 -7.48 -2.34 3.01
N VAL A 32 -8.01 -2.89 1.91
CA VAL A 32 -7.28 -3.04 0.64
C VAL A 32 -8.17 -2.61 -0.52
N MET A 33 -7.56 -2.01 -1.55
CA MET A 33 -8.15 -1.83 -2.88
C MET A 33 -7.02 -1.95 -3.91
N ALA A 34 -7.29 -2.60 -5.04
CA ALA A 34 -6.32 -2.78 -6.12
C ALA A 34 -6.89 -2.21 -7.43
N ASN A 35 -7.05 -3.02 -8.47
CA ASN A 35 -7.67 -2.64 -9.74
C ASN A 35 -8.88 -3.55 -9.99
N ASP A 36 -8.99 -4.15 -11.18
CA ASP A 36 -10.00 -5.15 -11.47
C ASP A 36 -9.72 -6.48 -10.73
N PRO A 37 -10.69 -7.40 -10.66
CA PRO A 37 -12.12 -7.21 -10.93
C PRO A 37 -12.80 -6.37 -9.82
N GLN A 38 -14.12 -6.22 -9.91
CA GLN A 38 -14.95 -5.52 -8.92
C GLN A 38 -14.66 -5.97 -7.49
N TYR A 39 -14.77 -5.04 -6.54
CA TYR A 39 -14.38 -5.25 -5.15
C TYR A 39 -14.96 -6.53 -4.50
N PRO A 40 -16.26 -6.86 -4.64
CA PRO A 40 -16.81 -8.09 -4.05
C PRO A 40 -16.18 -9.39 -4.56
N VAL A 41 -15.74 -9.42 -5.82
CA VAL A 41 -15.05 -10.58 -6.40
C VAL A 41 -13.67 -10.74 -5.76
N GLN A 42 -12.96 -9.64 -5.53
CA GLN A 42 -11.66 -9.67 -4.86
C GLN A 42 -11.77 -10.06 -3.39
N VAL A 43 -12.79 -9.57 -2.68
CA VAL A 43 -13.08 -9.96 -1.29
C VAL A 43 -13.35 -11.46 -1.19
N ALA A 44 -14.19 -12.01 -2.08
CA ALA A 44 -14.49 -13.44 -2.10
C ALA A 44 -13.26 -14.31 -2.36
N GLU A 45 -12.34 -13.87 -3.23
CA GLU A 45 -11.08 -14.58 -3.48
C GLU A 45 -10.12 -14.49 -2.28
N ALA A 46 -9.96 -13.29 -1.71
CA ALA A 46 -9.09 -13.05 -0.57
C ALA A 46 -9.48 -13.86 0.66
N GLN A 47 -10.77 -14.13 0.84
CA GLN A 47 -11.29 -14.88 1.99
C GLN A 47 -10.61 -16.24 2.15
N LYS A 48 -10.35 -16.96 1.04
CA LYS A 48 -9.64 -18.26 1.06
C LYS A 48 -8.23 -18.13 1.65
N HIS A 49 -7.55 -17.04 1.32
CA HIS A 49 -6.18 -16.77 1.77
C HIS A 49 -6.15 -16.28 3.22
N ILE A 50 -7.15 -15.49 3.63
CA ILE A 50 -7.34 -15.06 5.02
C ILE A 50 -7.59 -16.29 5.92
N GLU A 51 -8.47 -17.19 5.50
CA GLU A 51 -8.76 -18.43 6.23
C GLU A 51 -7.54 -19.34 6.33
N ALA A 52 -6.80 -19.51 5.24
CA ALA A 52 -5.58 -20.30 5.22
C ALA A 52 -4.50 -19.72 6.16
N ALA A 53 -4.38 -18.39 6.21
CA ALA A 53 -3.47 -17.68 7.11
C ALA A 53 -3.88 -17.89 8.59
N ALA A 54 -5.17 -17.71 8.89
CA ALA A 54 -5.72 -17.91 10.23
C ALA A 54 -5.63 -19.36 10.73
N ALA A 55 -5.65 -20.34 9.83
CA ALA A 55 -5.56 -21.77 10.17
C ALA A 55 -4.15 -22.25 10.54
N ARG A 56 -3.11 -21.41 10.41
CA ARG A 56 -1.72 -21.79 10.74
C ARG A 56 -1.54 -22.03 12.23
N SER A 57 -1.15 -23.25 12.57
CA SER A 57 -0.77 -23.71 13.91
C SER A 57 0.71 -23.46 14.21
N ASP A 58 1.15 -23.75 15.44
CA ASP A 58 2.56 -23.65 15.84
C ASP A 58 3.49 -24.52 14.98
N GLU A 59 2.97 -25.62 14.41
CA GLU A 59 3.72 -26.51 13.51
C GLU A 59 3.82 -26.00 12.06
N THR A 60 3.05 -24.98 11.69
CA THR A 60 2.98 -24.47 10.31
C THR A 60 3.25 -22.97 10.19
N VAL A 61 3.41 -22.27 11.31
CA VAL A 61 3.60 -20.81 11.35
C VAL A 61 4.94 -20.37 10.75
N ASP A 62 5.93 -21.25 10.71
CA ASP A 62 7.24 -21.04 10.08
C ASP A 62 7.21 -21.16 8.55
N VAL A 63 6.12 -21.70 7.98
CA VAL A 63 5.93 -21.78 6.53
C VAL A 63 5.40 -20.44 6.00
N TRP A 64 6.20 -19.79 5.16
CA TRP A 64 5.81 -18.59 4.42
C TRP A 64 5.21 -18.94 3.06
N ASN A 65 3.87 -18.94 2.97
CA ASN A 65 3.14 -19.14 1.72
C ASN A 65 3.08 -17.83 0.93
N LYS A 66 4.11 -17.57 0.12
CA LYS A 66 4.14 -16.39 -0.75
C LYS A 66 3.01 -16.46 -1.79
N LEU A 67 2.12 -15.47 -1.76
CA LEU A 67 1.06 -15.31 -2.75
C LEU A 67 1.58 -14.62 -4.02
N ASP A 68 0.97 -14.93 -5.16
CA ASP A 68 1.34 -14.33 -6.43
C ASP A 68 0.97 -12.83 -6.49
N SER A 69 1.61 -12.12 -7.42
CA SER A 69 1.38 -10.69 -7.68
C SER A 69 0.51 -10.46 -8.93
N GLY A 70 -0.33 -11.42 -9.28
CA GLY A 70 -1.38 -11.29 -10.28
C GLY A 70 -2.48 -10.32 -9.84
N VAL A 71 -3.47 -10.11 -10.70
CA VAL A 71 -4.51 -9.09 -10.50
C VAL A 71 -5.26 -9.26 -9.18
N THR A 72 -5.84 -10.43 -8.93
CA THR A 72 -6.50 -10.79 -7.66
C THR A 72 -5.51 -11.22 -6.57
N GLY A 73 -4.33 -11.73 -6.97
CA GLY A 73 -3.27 -12.14 -6.06
C GLY A 73 -2.73 -10.99 -5.22
N ARG A 74 -2.53 -9.81 -5.82
CA ARG A 74 -2.10 -8.59 -5.08
C ARG A 74 -3.07 -8.22 -3.98
N PHE A 75 -4.36 -8.16 -4.28
CA PHE A 75 -5.39 -7.85 -3.29
C PHE A 75 -5.40 -8.89 -2.17
N SER A 76 -5.44 -10.17 -2.54
CA SER A 76 -5.46 -11.29 -1.59
C SER A 76 -4.23 -11.31 -0.68
N HIS A 77 -3.06 -11.00 -1.24
CA HIS A 77 -1.80 -10.91 -0.51
C HIS A 77 -1.83 -9.81 0.56
N LEU A 78 -2.27 -8.60 0.19
CA LEU A 78 -2.40 -7.50 1.14
C LEU A 78 -3.47 -7.77 2.21
N ALA A 79 -4.59 -8.37 1.81
CA ALA A 79 -5.68 -8.70 2.73
C ALA A 79 -5.24 -9.76 3.75
N ALA A 80 -4.50 -10.78 3.33
CA ALA A 80 -3.92 -11.78 4.23
C ALA A 80 -2.89 -11.17 5.20
N ILE A 81 -2.04 -10.24 4.73
CA ILE A 81 -1.09 -9.51 5.60
C ILE A 81 -1.83 -8.70 6.68
N ASN A 82 -2.93 -8.02 6.31
CA ASN A 82 -3.77 -7.28 7.26
C ASN A 82 -4.46 -8.21 8.26
N ALA A 83 -5.04 -9.32 7.78
CA ALA A 83 -5.72 -10.29 8.64
C ALA A 83 -4.79 -10.94 9.66
N GLU A 84 -3.56 -11.32 9.27
CA GLU A 84 -2.56 -11.86 10.19
C GLU A 84 -2.19 -10.86 11.29
N TYR A 85 -2.08 -9.57 10.96
CA TYR A 85 -1.83 -8.52 11.95
C TYR A 85 -2.99 -8.34 12.91
N ILE A 86 -4.23 -8.40 12.43
CA ILE A 86 -5.42 -8.34 13.29
C ILE A 86 -5.45 -9.54 14.23
N ASN A 87 -5.11 -10.73 13.72
CA ASN A 87 -5.14 -11.98 14.50
C ASN A 87 -4.01 -12.07 15.54
N ARG A 88 -2.79 -11.69 15.17
CA ARG A 88 -1.59 -11.89 16.01
C ARG A 88 -1.11 -10.64 16.73
N GLY A 89 -1.56 -9.47 16.30
CA GLY A 89 -1.11 -8.18 16.78
C GLY A 89 0.25 -7.76 16.22
N ALA A 90 0.76 -6.65 16.74
CA ALA A 90 2.11 -6.18 16.45
C ALA A 90 3.16 -7.09 17.12
N ASP A 91 4.30 -7.28 16.45
CA ASP A 91 5.45 -7.86 17.13
C ASP A 91 6.07 -6.85 18.11
N LYS A 92 7.03 -7.32 18.92
CA LYS A 92 7.75 -6.49 19.89
C LYS A 92 8.97 -5.80 19.30
N ASP A 93 9.24 -5.96 18.00
CA ASP A 93 10.38 -5.37 17.34
C ASP A 93 10.10 -3.89 17.04
N MET A 94 10.92 -3.00 17.59
CA MET A 94 10.77 -1.55 17.38
C MET A 94 10.83 -1.13 15.90
N ARG A 95 11.39 -1.98 15.03
CA ARG A 95 11.46 -1.75 13.58
C ARG A 95 10.10 -1.97 12.92
N ASN A 96 9.22 -2.82 13.46
CA ASN A 96 7.85 -3.01 12.98
C ASN A 96 6.88 -1.98 13.61
N ASN A 97 7.28 -0.71 13.61
CA ASN A 97 6.37 0.39 13.93
C ASN A 97 5.40 0.64 12.77
N GLY A 98 4.35 1.46 13.00
CA GLY A 98 3.30 1.72 12.01
C GLY A 98 3.83 2.20 10.64
N LEU A 99 4.85 3.07 10.63
CA LEU A 99 5.44 3.59 9.40
C LEU A 99 6.27 2.52 8.67
N GLY A 100 7.16 1.83 9.40
CA GLY A 100 7.98 0.75 8.86
C GLY A 100 7.14 -0.40 8.30
N ARG A 101 6.06 -0.75 9.00
CA ARG A 101 5.09 -1.75 8.54
C ARG A 101 4.40 -1.30 7.26
N ALA A 102 3.85 -0.08 7.22
CA ALA A 102 3.13 0.41 6.06
C ALA A 102 3.99 0.42 4.79
N PHE A 103 5.25 0.87 4.87
CA PHE A 103 6.16 0.80 3.72
C PHE A 103 6.58 -0.64 3.38
N SER A 104 6.66 -1.54 4.36
CA SER A 104 6.91 -2.97 4.10
C SER A 104 5.74 -3.62 3.35
N ILE A 105 4.51 -3.22 3.65
CA ILE A 105 3.31 -3.64 2.89
C ILE A 105 3.39 -3.13 1.45
N LEU A 106 3.79 -1.87 1.24
CA LEU A 106 4.00 -1.33 -0.12
C LEU A 106 5.10 -2.07 -0.88
N ASN A 107 6.20 -2.45 -0.22
CA ASN A 107 7.27 -3.25 -0.83
C ASN A 107 6.76 -4.60 -1.38
N ALA A 108 5.73 -5.19 -0.76
CA ALA A 108 5.17 -6.46 -1.22
C ALA A 108 4.54 -6.36 -2.62
N MET A 109 4.20 -5.14 -3.06
CA MET A 109 3.53 -4.87 -4.34
C MET A 109 4.45 -4.31 -5.43
N GLU A 110 5.75 -4.20 -5.14
CA GLU A 110 6.68 -3.55 -6.08
C GLU A 110 6.69 -4.15 -7.48
N ILE A 111 6.81 -3.28 -8.47
CA ILE A 111 6.97 -3.63 -9.88
C ILE A 111 8.32 -3.07 -10.31
N VAL A 112 9.29 -3.97 -10.39
CA VAL A 112 10.63 -3.64 -10.85
C VAL A 112 10.54 -3.25 -12.33
N PRO A 113 11.13 -2.11 -12.75
CA PRO A 113 11.18 -1.75 -14.16
C PRO A 113 11.74 -2.90 -15.01
N SER A 114 11.21 -3.04 -16.23
CA SER A 114 11.51 -4.14 -17.15
C SER A 114 10.96 -5.53 -16.79
N THR A 115 10.11 -5.68 -15.76
CA THR A 115 9.50 -6.98 -15.44
C THR A 115 8.03 -7.11 -15.82
N MET A 116 7.33 -6.01 -16.11
CA MET A 116 5.91 -6.03 -16.47
C MET A 116 5.61 -5.02 -17.57
N TYR A 117 4.85 -5.44 -18.58
CA TYR A 117 4.52 -4.63 -19.75
C TYR A 117 3.04 -4.74 -20.08
N TRP A 118 2.45 -3.62 -20.50
CA TRP A 118 1.21 -3.61 -21.26
C TRP A 118 1.50 -3.02 -22.63
N LEU A 119 2.06 -3.84 -23.52
CA LEU A 119 2.56 -3.40 -24.86
C LEU A 119 1.48 -2.80 -25.76
N TRP A 120 0.20 -3.05 -25.45
CA TRP A 120 -0.93 -2.42 -26.12
C TRP A 120 -1.18 -0.97 -25.66
N VAL A 121 -0.61 -0.55 -24.51
CA VAL A 121 -0.64 0.83 -23.99
C VAL A 121 0.68 1.56 -24.27
N SER A 122 1.81 0.92 -23.96
CA SER A 122 3.13 1.54 -24.00
C SER A 122 4.20 0.49 -24.32
N PRO A 123 5.23 0.82 -25.12
CA PRO A 123 6.41 -0.03 -25.27
C PRO A 123 7.26 -0.09 -23.99
N ASP A 124 7.12 0.89 -23.09
CA ASP A 124 7.86 0.95 -21.84
C ASP A 124 7.25 0.05 -20.77
N SER A 125 8.08 -0.46 -19.86
CA SER A 125 7.61 -1.27 -18.74
C SER A 125 6.82 -0.42 -17.74
N GLN A 126 5.87 -1.06 -17.07
CA GLN A 126 5.26 -0.50 -15.87
C GLN A 126 6.25 -0.49 -14.70
N MET A 127 6.03 0.43 -13.77
CA MET A 127 6.78 0.54 -12.52
C MET A 127 5.88 1.18 -11.46
N ILE A 128 6.21 0.97 -10.18
CA ILE A 128 5.70 1.86 -9.13
C ILE A 128 6.57 3.13 -9.14
N GLY A 129 6.02 4.26 -9.59
CA GLY A 129 6.76 5.53 -9.63
C GLY A 129 7.04 6.12 -8.25
N TYR A 130 6.06 6.01 -7.34
CA TYR A 130 6.16 6.43 -5.95
C TYR A 130 5.17 5.65 -5.08
N GLY A 131 5.43 5.62 -3.78
CA GLY A 131 4.51 5.06 -2.77
C GLY A 131 4.37 6.02 -1.60
N ASN A 132 3.17 6.10 -1.03
CA ASN A 132 2.86 7.00 0.08
C ASN A 132 2.15 6.28 1.23
N VAL A 133 2.36 6.80 2.44
CA VAL A 133 1.71 6.36 3.68
C VAL A 133 1.13 7.61 4.34
N VAL A 134 -0.13 7.55 4.75
CA VAL A 134 -0.81 8.68 5.41
C VAL A 134 -1.13 8.29 6.84
N ASP A 135 -0.57 9.04 7.79
CA ASP A 135 -0.95 8.96 9.19
C ASP A 135 -2.05 9.99 9.46
N ILE A 136 -3.30 9.52 9.49
CA ILE A 136 -4.49 10.37 9.66
C ILE A 136 -4.53 10.96 11.08
N GLU A 137 -4.02 10.25 12.08
CA GLU A 137 -4.05 10.71 13.47
C GLU A 137 -3.11 11.90 13.66
N ASN A 138 -1.87 11.76 13.19
CA ASN A 138 -0.85 12.79 13.32
C ASN A 138 -0.88 13.82 12.18
N LYS A 139 -1.70 13.60 11.15
CA LYS A 139 -1.80 14.44 9.93
C LYS A 139 -0.47 14.54 9.19
N ASP A 140 0.17 13.39 9.01
CA ASP A 140 1.43 13.28 8.30
C ASP A 140 1.25 12.56 6.96
N TYR A 141 1.81 13.13 5.90
CA TYR A 141 1.88 12.50 4.59
C TYR A 141 3.32 12.09 4.30
N TYR A 142 3.58 10.79 4.27
CA TYR A 142 4.87 10.22 3.95
C TYR A 142 4.91 9.71 2.52
N TYR A 143 6.05 9.86 1.83
CA TYR A 143 6.24 9.29 0.50
C TYR A 143 7.71 8.96 0.22
N ARG A 144 7.92 8.08 -0.76
CA ARG A 144 9.22 7.82 -1.41
C ARG A 144 9.00 7.60 -2.90
N THR A 145 10.05 7.73 -3.70
CA THR A 145 10.00 7.60 -5.17
C THR A 145 10.89 6.45 -5.62
N VAL A 146 10.65 5.93 -6.82
CA VAL A 146 11.42 4.82 -7.41
C VAL A 146 12.94 5.10 -7.46
N ASN A 147 13.33 6.37 -7.63
CA ASN A 147 14.72 6.80 -7.73
C ASN A 147 15.32 7.31 -6.41
N ASN A 148 14.53 7.41 -5.34
CA ASN A 148 15.01 7.89 -4.04
C ASN A 148 14.24 7.18 -2.90
N PRO A 149 14.88 6.20 -2.23
CA PRO A 149 14.25 5.40 -1.19
C PRO A 149 14.04 6.16 0.13
N ASP A 150 14.59 7.37 0.27
CA ASP A 150 14.39 8.20 1.46
C ASP A 150 12.90 8.51 1.66
N ILE A 151 12.41 8.15 2.85
CA ILE A 151 11.05 8.47 3.28
C ILE A 151 11.01 9.96 3.62
N ARG A 152 10.16 10.69 2.91
CA ARG A 152 9.95 12.13 3.05
C ARG A 152 8.58 12.38 3.65
N LYS A 153 8.48 13.40 4.50
CA LYS A 153 7.27 13.75 5.24
C LYS A 153 6.82 15.16 4.91
N VAL A 154 5.53 15.32 4.65
CA VAL A 154 4.81 16.59 4.71
C VAL A 154 3.98 16.59 5.99
N ASP A 155 4.32 17.46 6.93
CA ASP A 155 3.61 17.64 8.19
C ASP A 155 2.48 18.65 8.02
N LEU A 156 1.24 18.19 7.96
CA LEU A 156 0.11 19.06 7.68
C LEU A 156 -0.20 19.99 8.87
N ASN A 157 0.27 19.71 10.08
CA ASN A 157 0.10 20.63 11.21
C ASN A 157 0.99 21.88 11.10
N LYS A 158 1.99 21.85 10.24
CA LYS A 158 2.89 23.00 9.99
C LYS A 158 2.37 23.92 8.87
N ILE A 159 1.22 23.62 8.30
CA ILE A 159 0.61 24.40 7.21
C ILE A 159 -0.60 25.15 7.76
N ASP A 160 -0.60 26.48 7.63
CA ASP A 160 -1.79 27.29 7.85
C ASP A 160 -2.65 27.30 6.57
N PHE A 161 -3.61 26.39 6.49
CA PHE A 161 -4.52 26.27 5.34
C PHE A 161 -5.43 27.50 5.15
N GLY A 162 -5.54 28.41 6.13
CA GLY A 162 -6.31 29.64 6.00
C GLY A 162 -5.58 30.72 5.18
N SER A 163 -4.25 30.66 5.10
CA SER A 163 -3.44 31.72 4.48
C SER A 163 -2.36 31.22 3.50
N VAL A 164 -2.05 29.93 3.48
CA VAL A 164 -0.98 29.40 2.64
C VAL A 164 -1.28 29.61 1.15
N ALA A 165 -0.30 30.11 0.41
CA ALA A 165 -0.36 30.14 -1.05
C ALA A 165 -0.05 28.77 -1.63
N TYR A 166 -0.65 28.45 -2.78
CA TYR A 166 -0.30 27.23 -3.51
C TYR A 166 1.21 27.18 -3.82
N SER A 167 1.82 26.03 -3.59
CA SER A 167 3.19 25.73 -3.98
C SER A 167 3.31 24.27 -4.41
N ALA A 168 4.32 23.97 -5.20
CA ALA A 168 4.63 22.63 -5.66
C ALA A 168 6.15 22.45 -5.76
N GLN A 169 6.59 21.21 -5.55
CA GLN A 169 7.98 20.80 -5.72
C GLN A 169 8.00 19.48 -6.49
N ASP A 170 8.99 19.34 -7.39
CA ASP A 170 9.23 18.08 -8.09
C ASP A 170 9.72 17.01 -7.11
N ILE A 171 8.99 15.90 -7.01
CA ILE A 171 9.29 14.79 -6.10
C ILE A 171 10.46 13.91 -6.58
N TYR A 172 10.89 14.05 -7.84
CA TYR A 172 11.93 13.22 -8.47
C TYR A 172 13.30 13.91 -8.55
N GLN A 173 13.39 15.23 -8.38
CA GLN A 173 14.65 15.99 -8.53
C GLN A 173 15.51 16.05 -7.26
N GLN A 174 15.15 15.30 -6.22
CA GLN A 174 15.88 15.33 -4.95
C GLN A 174 17.05 14.35 -4.98
N VAL A 175 18.24 14.84 -4.63
CA VAL A 175 19.46 14.04 -4.54
C VAL A 175 19.30 12.99 -3.42
N PRO A 176 19.50 11.69 -3.69
CA PRO A 176 19.48 10.67 -2.66
C PRO A 176 20.52 10.95 -1.58
N MET A 177 20.16 10.80 -0.31
CA MET A 177 21.13 10.83 0.78
C MET A 177 21.60 9.41 1.09
N PHE A 178 22.89 9.25 1.32
CA PHE A 178 23.47 8.00 1.81
C PHE A 178 24.55 8.34 2.83
N THR A 179 24.74 7.43 3.79
CA THR A 179 25.86 7.53 4.74
C THR A 179 27.04 6.79 4.15
N GLU A 180 28.12 7.50 3.86
CA GLU A 180 29.40 6.89 3.50
C GLU A 180 29.94 6.11 4.69
N MET A 181 30.01 4.79 4.56
CA MET A 181 30.55 3.91 5.59
C MET A 181 32.01 3.60 5.25
N THR A 182 32.95 4.17 6.00
CA THR A 182 34.35 3.75 5.90
C THR A 182 34.56 2.55 6.81
N ALA A 183 34.92 1.40 6.25
CA ALA A 183 35.38 0.28 7.05
C ALA A 183 36.67 0.68 7.76
N VAL A 184 36.65 0.72 9.10
CA VAL A 184 37.89 0.81 9.88
C VAL A 184 38.52 -0.58 9.82
N GLN A 185 39.68 -0.70 9.16
CA GLN A 185 40.50 -1.92 9.19
C GLN A 185 41.05 -2.16 10.60
#